data_AF-A0A8C3RRX5-F1
#
_entry.id   AF-A0A8C3RRX5-F1
#
_cell.length_a   1.000
_cell.length_b   1.000
_cell.length_c   1.000
_cell.angle_alpha   90.00
_cell.angle_beta   90.00
_cell.angle_gamma   90.00
#
_symmetry.space_group_name_H-M   'P 1'
#
loop_
_entity.id
_entity.type
_entity.pdbx_description
1 polymer ?
#
loop_
_entity_poly.entity_id
_entity_poly.type
_entity_poly.pdbx_seq_one_letter_code
_entity_poly.pdbx_strand_id
1 'polypeptide(L)'
;MKFFNMLLRSTVRHSVFPFAMQNGAKKYLFLTTPQRSFPCRTLILSPALKKQISSSSTEKLDLDGWKNVMRSGMQEEVGETSEGEEDSTLAATRELVEMWRLAGKTVPENISEEELKTFMECSTKSSKKKYLKYLAVKEKVKKASKVKQEKQKEAKRERLEKAKENDTAELRNTFLLQFWSKSMDKIHNWRSAQAMIFGQPLVFDMAYENYMSRREMENTVNQLMESEGWNRRAMDPFHLHFCNLKVDGPYHKEFAKRYGEAWDNLFVTVTEQSHTDVFPRDKLIYLTADSPNVMKTFEHDKIYIVGSVVDRSIQTGLSLAHAKRLKLTTERLPLERYLKWESGAKNLTLDQMIRILLTLKDTGDWMEALKFVPKRKYEAFVDTSLYSKHKTDTGRITKVFEFSNSQKKVKKPFAENSFRKQNQKKWWVVEEP
;
A
#
# COMPACT_ATOMS: atom_id res chain seq x y z
N MET A 1 -67.00 9.11 -2.30
CA MET A 1 -65.81 9.96 -2.07
C MET A 1 -64.66 9.32 -2.82
N LYS A 2 -64.30 9.61 -4.09
CA LYS A 2 -63.94 10.86 -4.80
C LYS A 2 -62.98 11.73 -3.98
N PHE A 3 -61.90 12.18 -4.64
CA PHE A 3 -60.62 12.72 -4.14
C PHE A 3 -59.64 11.59 -3.76
N PHE A 4 -58.52 11.30 -4.43
CA PHE A 4 -57.55 12.16 -5.11
C PHE A 4 -56.67 11.25 -5.98
N ASN A 5 -56.74 11.32 -7.32
CA ASN A 5 -55.69 10.77 -8.20
C ASN A 5 -55.84 11.34 -9.60
N MET A 6 -55.45 12.61 -9.76
CA MET A 6 -55.40 13.28 -11.05
C MET A 6 -54.26 14.31 -11.05
N LEU A 7 -53.01 13.84 -11.07
CA LEU A 7 -51.89 14.59 -11.63
C LEU A 7 -50.66 13.68 -11.82
N LEU A 8 -50.36 13.33 -13.07
CA LEU A 8 -49.05 12.98 -13.67
C LEU A 8 -49.24 12.07 -14.90
N ARG A 9 -49.84 12.64 -15.93
CA ARG A 9 -49.62 12.25 -17.34
C ARG A 9 -49.03 13.48 -18.04
N SER A 10 -48.13 13.25 -19.01
CA SER A 10 -47.32 14.22 -19.77
C SER A 10 -46.01 14.58 -19.02
N THR A 11 -44.82 14.16 -19.44
CA THR A 11 -44.21 14.29 -20.76
C THR A 11 -43.20 13.18 -21.04
N VAL A 12 -43.46 12.36 -22.06
CA VAL A 12 -42.46 11.55 -22.78
C VAL A 12 -42.35 12.16 -24.18
N ARG A 13 -41.17 12.68 -24.54
CA ARG A 13 -40.75 12.93 -25.93
C ARG A 13 -39.25 12.61 -25.99
N HIS A 14 -38.91 11.45 -26.54
CA HIS A 14 -38.45 11.27 -27.92
C HIS A 14 -37.12 11.96 -28.23
N SER A 15 -36.06 11.18 -28.36
CA SER A 15 -35.14 11.30 -29.49
C SER A 15 -34.66 9.92 -29.89
N VAL A 16 -35.15 9.51 -31.06
CA VAL A 16 -34.79 8.31 -31.81
C VAL A 16 -33.56 8.69 -32.63
N PHE A 17 -32.46 7.93 -32.50
CA PHE A 17 -31.39 7.94 -33.51
C PHE A 17 -31.51 6.66 -34.35
N PRO A 18 -31.68 6.77 -35.68
CA PRO A 18 -31.87 5.61 -36.53
C PRO A 18 -30.54 4.87 -36.76
N PHE A 19 -30.62 3.56 -36.60
CA PHE A 19 -29.59 2.59 -36.92
C PHE A 19 -29.55 2.43 -38.45
N ALA A 20 -28.45 2.84 -39.10
CA ALA A 20 -28.20 2.54 -40.51
C ALA A 20 -27.12 1.45 -40.60
N MET A 21 -27.54 0.20 -40.76
CA MET A 21 -26.69 -0.88 -41.28
C MET A 21 -26.77 -0.86 -42.80
N GLN A 22 -25.62 -0.70 -43.47
CA GLN A 22 -25.42 -1.19 -44.82
C GLN A 22 -24.11 -1.97 -44.91
N ASN A 23 -24.21 -3.10 -45.60
CA ASN A 23 -23.20 -4.12 -45.85
C ASN A 23 -22.07 -3.64 -46.77
N GLY A 24 -20.89 -4.23 -46.60
CA GLY A 24 -20.15 -4.76 -47.76
C GLY A 24 -18.70 -4.30 -47.98
N ALA A 25 -17.83 -5.31 -48.05
CA ALA A 25 -16.61 -5.44 -48.86
C ALA A 25 -15.23 -5.04 -48.30
N LYS A 26 -14.34 -6.03 -48.39
CA LYS A 26 -12.91 -6.08 -48.07
C LYS A 26 -12.08 -5.17 -48.99
N LYS A 27 -10.94 -4.67 -48.46
CA LYS A 27 -9.66 -4.60 -49.18
C LYS A 27 -8.48 -4.45 -48.21
N TYR A 28 -7.44 -5.25 -48.48
CA TYR A 28 -6.12 -5.27 -47.83
C TYR A 28 -5.31 -4.01 -48.16
N LEU A 29 -4.44 -3.55 -47.26
CA LEU A 29 -3.06 -3.11 -47.57
C LEU A 29 -2.25 -2.75 -46.30
N PHE A 30 -1.20 -3.57 -46.09
CA PHE A 30 0.16 -3.31 -45.58
C PHE A 30 0.46 -2.47 -44.31
N LEU A 31 1.26 -3.15 -43.48
CA LEU A 31 2.16 -2.73 -42.40
C LEU A 31 2.79 -1.33 -42.54
N THR A 32 2.67 -0.54 -41.47
CA THR A 32 3.79 0.25 -40.92
C THR A 32 3.68 0.24 -39.39
N THR A 33 4.78 -0.12 -38.73
CA THR A 33 5.00 -0.09 -37.29
C THR A 33 4.73 1.30 -36.68
N PRO A 34 4.07 1.42 -35.51
CA PRO A 34 4.20 2.60 -34.68
C PRO A 34 5.04 2.30 -33.44
N GLN A 35 6.04 3.15 -33.21
CA GLN A 35 6.75 3.31 -31.94
C GLN A 35 5.75 3.38 -30.78
N ARG A 36 6.04 2.65 -29.68
CA ARG A 36 5.32 2.75 -28.41
C ARG A 36 5.47 4.15 -27.82
N SER A 37 4.51 5.02 -28.06
CA SER A 37 4.21 6.14 -27.15
C SER A 37 3.17 5.66 -26.15
N PHE A 38 3.54 5.60 -24.87
CA PHE A 38 2.64 5.22 -23.79
C PHE A 38 1.56 6.31 -23.58
N PRO A 39 0.27 5.96 -23.41
CA PRO A 39 -0.75 6.96 -23.14
C PRO A 39 -0.68 7.41 -21.68
N CYS A 40 -0.56 8.72 -21.44
CA CYS A 40 -0.99 9.31 -20.17
C CYS A 40 -2.45 8.90 -19.92
N ARG A 41 -2.72 8.28 -18.76
CA ARG A 41 -4.05 7.76 -18.36
C ARG A 41 -5.03 8.89 -17.97
N THR A 42 -5.28 9.81 -18.90
CA THR A 42 -6.22 10.91 -18.72
C THR A 42 -7.38 10.70 -19.69
N LEU A 43 -8.60 10.55 -19.19
CA LEU A 43 -9.81 10.61 -20.02
C LEU A 43 -10.02 12.07 -20.42
N ILE A 44 -9.38 12.51 -21.50
CA ILE A 44 -9.53 13.88 -22.01
C ILE A 44 -10.75 13.92 -22.95
N LEU A 45 -11.76 14.70 -22.59
CA LEU A 45 -12.76 15.21 -23.51
C LEU A 45 -12.47 16.70 -23.74
N SER A 46 -12.27 17.10 -25.01
CA SER A 46 -12.18 18.47 -25.58
C SER A 46 -10.77 19.00 -25.96
N PRO A 47 -10.65 20.01 -26.86
CA PRO A 47 -9.83 19.92 -28.08
C PRO A 47 -8.50 20.69 -28.03
N ALA A 48 -7.59 20.28 -28.91
CA ALA A 48 -6.20 20.71 -29.01
C ALA A 48 -5.94 22.22 -29.18
N LEU A 49 -4.80 22.68 -28.65
CA LEU A 49 -4.05 23.81 -29.19
C LEU A 49 -2.56 23.43 -29.29
N LYS A 50 -2.13 23.03 -30.50
CA LYS A 50 -0.75 22.63 -30.81
C LYS A 50 0.01 23.85 -31.31
N LYS A 51 0.96 24.37 -30.52
CA LYS A 51 1.86 25.46 -30.94
C LYS A 51 3.13 24.84 -31.52
N GLN A 52 3.42 25.16 -32.77
CA GLN A 52 4.61 24.78 -33.53
C GLN A 52 5.86 25.44 -32.90
N ILE A 53 6.95 24.68 -32.74
CA ILE A 53 8.30 25.23 -32.54
C ILE A 53 9.18 24.64 -33.64
N SER A 54 9.77 25.57 -34.40
CA SER A 54 10.61 25.37 -35.57
C SER A 54 12.00 24.83 -35.23
N SER A 55 12.55 24.08 -36.19
CA SER A 55 13.90 23.51 -36.24
C SER A 55 15.00 24.57 -36.34
N SER A 56 16.11 24.35 -35.61
CA SER A 56 17.42 24.91 -35.94
C SER A 56 18.52 23.84 -35.74
N SER A 57 19.62 24.05 -36.45
CA SER A 57 20.60 23.11 -37.02
C SER A 57 21.40 22.23 -36.05
N THR A 58 21.63 20.98 -36.46
CA THR A 58 22.55 20.02 -35.84
C THR A 58 23.99 20.26 -36.29
N GLU A 59 24.87 20.61 -35.36
CA GLU A 59 26.32 20.43 -35.53
C GLU A 59 26.64 18.93 -35.38
N LYS A 60 27.34 18.35 -36.38
CA LYS A 60 27.81 16.97 -36.34
C LYS A 60 29.02 16.89 -35.40
N LEU A 61 28.84 16.23 -34.25
CA LEU A 61 29.94 15.75 -33.42
C LEU A 61 30.53 14.47 -34.04
N ASP A 62 31.83 14.48 -34.28
CA ASP A 62 32.61 13.33 -34.75
C ASP A 62 32.79 12.31 -33.63
N LEU A 63 32.06 11.19 -33.73
CA LEU A 63 31.99 10.13 -32.73
C LEU A 63 33.17 9.13 -32.83
N ASP A 64 33.99 9.21 -33.87
CA ASP A 64 35.06 8.22 -34.09
C ASP A 64 36.38 8.63 -33.43
N GLY A 65 36.61 9.92 -33.18
CA GLY A 65 37.72 10.40 -32.36
C GLY A 65 37.64 9.98 -30.88
N TRP A 66 36.43 9.96 -30.30
CA TRP A 66 36.21 9.59 -28.89
C TRP A 66 36.35 8.09 -28.62
N LYS A 67 36.05 7.24 -29.60
CA LYS A 67 36.22 5.78 -29.48
C LYS A 67 37.69 5.36 -29.39
N ASN A 68 38.60 6.11 -30.00
CA ASN A 68 40.03 5.79 -29.96
C ASN A 68 40.68 6.20 -28.63
N VAL A 69 40.23 7.32 -28.03
CA VAL A 69 40.72 7.78 -26.72
C VAL A 69 40.29 6.83 -25.58
N MET A 70 39.09 6.25 -25.67
CA MET A 70 38.63 5.24 -24.69
C MET A 70 39.31 3.87 -24.88
N ARG A 71 39.85 3.59 -26.07
CA ARG A 71 40.50 2.29 -26.37
C ARG A 71 42.00 2.29 -26.03
N SER A 72 42.65 3.45 -26.00
CA SER A 72 44.06 3.59 -25.63
C SER A 72 44.33 3.64 -24.12
N GLY A 73 43.29 3.66 -23.27
CA GLY A 73 43.41 3.67 -21.81
C GLY A 73 43.22 2.33 -21.10
N MET A 74 42.96 1.24 -21.85
CA MET A 74 42.63 -0.08 -21.28
C MET A 74 43.33 -1.22 -22.03
N GLN A 75 44.65 -1.27 -21.93
CA GLN A 75 45.40 -2.51 -22.14
C GLN A 75 46.34 -2.73 -20.95
N GLU A 76 46.35 -3.99 -20.48
CA GLU A 76 46.96 -4.56 -19.26
C GLU A 76 46.14 -4.32 -17.98
N GLU A 77 45.46 -5.29 -17.34
CA GLU A 77 45.66 -6.74 -17.28
C GLU A 77 44.36 -7.55 -17.53
N VAL A 78 44.53 -8.66 -18.23
CA VAL A 78 43.53 -9.72 -18.39
C VAL A 78 43.46 -10.50 -17.08
N GLY A 79 42.40 -10.26 -16.30
CA GLY A 79 41.94 -11.16 -15.25
C GLY A 79 40.67 -11.87 -15.71
N GLU A 80 40.81 -12.99 -16.42
CA GLU A 80 39.74 -13.98 -16.56
C GLU A 80 39.53 -14.70 -15.21
N THR A 81 38.96 -14.01 -14.22
CA THR A 81 38.59 -14.61 -12.93
C THR A 81 37.38 -13.88 -12.33
N SER A 82 36.23 -13.86 -13.01
CA SER A 82 34.99 -13.40 -12.36
C SER A 82 33.77 -14.28 -12.60
N GLU A 83 33.72 -15.09 -13.66
CA GLU A 83 32.58 -16.00 -13.88
C GLU A 83 32.70 -17.30 -13.05
N GLY A 84 33.92 -17.85 -12.91
CA GLY A 84 34.15 -19.07 -12.13
C GLY A 84 34.02 -18.91 -10.61
N GLU A 85 34.25 -17.71 -10.08
CA GLU A 85 34.07 -17.43 -8.64
C GLU A 85 32.59 -17.30 -8.25
N GLU A 86 31.75 -16.70 -9.10
CA GLU A 86 30.31 -16.63 -8.85
C GLU A 86 29.65 -18.02 -8.92
N ASP A 87 30.04 -18.86 -9.88
CA ASP A 87 29.51 -20.23 -9.98
C ASP A 87 29.97 -21.15 -8.85
N SER A 88 31.24 -21.04 -8.43
CA SER A 88 31.77 -21.82 -7.30
C SER A 88 31.17 -21.41 -5.96
N THR A 89 30.92 -20.11 -5.76
CA THR A 89 30.24 -19.61 -4.56
C THR A 89 28.75 -19.99 -4.55
N LEU A 90 28.06 -19.99 -5.69
CA LEU A 90 26.70 -20.51 -5.81
C LEU A 90 26.63 -22.00 -5.52
N ALA A 91 27.58 -22.80 -6.01
CA ALA A 91 27.67 -24.23 -5.71
C ALA A 91 27.87 -24.50 -4.21
N ALA A 92 28.80 -23.78 -3.56
CA ALA A 92 29.04 -23.87 -2.12
C ALA A 92 27.79 -23.49 -1.29
N THR A 93 26.99 -22.52 -1.78
CA THR A 93 25.74 -22.15 -1.09
C THR A 93 24.66 -23.23 -1.22
N ARG A 94 24.56 -23.91 -2.37
CA ARG A 94 23.65 -25.05 -2.57
C ARG A 94 24.04 -26.21 -1.65
N GLU A 95 25.32 -26.52 -1.56
CA GLU A 95 25.84 -27.55 -0.67
C GLU A 95 25.57 -27.21 0.82
N LEU A 96 25.78 -25.96 1.23
CA LEU A 96 25.47 -25.48 2.58
C LEU A 96 23.98 -25.67 2.93
N VAL A 97 23.09 -25.40 1.98
CA VAL A 97 21.64 -25.58 2.16
C VAL A 97 21.30 -27.08 2.28
N GLU A 98 21.93 -27.92 1.48
CA GLU A 98 21.74 -29.38 1.51
C GLU A 98 22.26 -30.00 2.80
N MET A 99 23.42 -29.56 3.29
CA MET A 99 23.92 -29.90 4.62
C MET A 99 22.90 -29.53 5.72
N TRP A 100 22.26 -28.36 5.64
CA TRP A 100 21.25 -27.96 6.62
C TRP A 100 19.96 -28.78 6.53
N ARG A 101 19.61 -29.26 5.33
CA ARG A 101 18.51 -30.21 5.12
C ARG A 101 18.83 -31.54 5.79
N LEU A 102 20.04 -32.08 5.60
CA LEU A 102 20.52 -33.30 6.27
C LEU A 102 20.58 -33.14 7.79
N ALA A 103 20.95 -31.96 8.29
CA ALA A 103 20.95 -31.63 9.72
C ALA A 103 19.53 -31.43 10.33
N GLY A 104 18.46 -31.77 9.60
CA GLY A 104 17.07 -31.71 10.05
C GLY A 104 16.55 -30.29 10.27
N LYS A 105 17.18 -29.26 9.67
CA LYS A 105 16.66 -27.89 9.73
C LYS A 105 15.52 -27.71 8.72
N THR A 106 14.65 -26.75 9.01
CA THR A 106 13.51 -26.44 8.14
C THR A 106 13.98 -25.68 6.90
N VAL A 107 14.11 -26.41 5.80
CA VAL A 107 14.61 -25.93 4.50
C VAL A 107 13.53 -26.21 3.42
N PRO A 108 13.33 -25.33 2.43
CA PRO A 108 12.44 -25.57 1.29
C PRO A 108 12.86 -26.77 0.43
N GLU A 109 11.92 -27.33 -0.33
CA GLU A 109 12.21 -28.38 -1.31
C GLU A 109 12.85 -27.80 -2.57
N ASN A 110 12.29 -26.71 -3.10
CA ASN A 110 12.77 -26.02 -4.31
C ASN A 110 13.19 -24.58 -3.99
N ILE A 111 14.38 -24.16 -4.42
CA ILE A 111 14.92 -22.82 -4.23
C ILE A 111 15.29 -22.23 -5.59
N SER A 112 14.80 -21.03 -5.88
CA SER A 112 15.14 -20.31 -7.12
C SER A 112 16.51 -19.59 -7.02
N GLU A 113 17.12 -19.28 -8.16
CA GLU A 113 18.42 -18.59 -8.22
C GLU A 113 18.39 -17.19 -7.59
N GLU A 114 17.27 -16.47 -7.71
CA GLU A 114 17.08 -15.18 -7.03
C GLU A 114 17.04 -15.33 -5.49
N GLU A 115 16.42 -16.40 -4.99
CA GLU A 115 16.35 -16.70 -3.56
C GLU A 115 17.72 -17.13 -3.02
N LEU A 116 18.51 -17.83 -3.83
CA LEU A 116 19.93 -18.13 -3.55
C LEU A 116 20.76 -16.84 -3.45
N LYS A 117 20.63 -15.92 -4.41
CA LYS A 117 21.30 -14.61 -4.35
C LYS A 117 20.94 -13.83 -3.08
N THR A 118 19.66 -13.81 -2.72
CA THR A 118 19.19 -13.17 -1.49
C THR A 118 19.71 -13.87 -0.22
N PHE A 119 19.91 -15.19 -0.26
CA PHE A 119 20.52 -15.95 0.83
C PHE A 119 22.01 -15.64 0.99
N MET A 120 22.72 -15.38 -0.11
CA MET A 120 24.12 -14.93 -0.09
C MET A 120 24.27 -13.55 0.55
N GLU A 121 23.39 -12.60 0.20
CA GLU A 121 23.37 -11.24 0.75
C GLU A 121 23.11 -11.20 2.28
N CYS A 122 22.62 -12.29 2.88
CA CYS A 122 22.43 -12.37 4.32
C CYS A 122 23.76 -12.51 5.06
N SER A 123 24.21 -11.47 5.76
CA SER A 123 25.51 -11.43 6.45
C SER A 123 25.69 -12.41 7.61
N THR A 124 24.63 -12.75 8.36
CA THR A 124 24.75 -13.58 9.58
C THR A 124 24.15 -14.98 9.44
N LYS A 125 24.74 -15.97 10.12
CA LYS A 125 24.24 -17.37 10.18
C LYS A 125 22.79 -17.44 10.70
N SER A 126 22.44 -16.58 11.66
CA SER A 126 21.08 -16.45 12.20
C SER A 126 20.10 -15.89 11.17
N SER A 127 20.50 -14.88 10.38
CA SER A 127 19.67 -14.34 9.30
C SER A 127 19.44 -15.37 8.20
N LYS A 128 20.50 -16.08 7.78
CA LYS A 128 20.43 -17.21 6.83
C LYS A 128 19.44 -18.29 7.27
N LYS A 129 19.52 -18.72 8.54
CA LYS A 129 18.58 -19.70 9.12
C LYS A 129 17.14 -19.19 9.16
N LYS A 130 16.93 -17.91 9.52
CA LYS A 130 15.61 -17.29 9.55
C LYS A 130 15.01 -17.18 8.14
N TYR A 131 15.84 -16.90 7.14
CA TYR A 131 15.42 -16.81 5.74
C TYR A 131 14.99 -18.17 5.18
N LEU A 132 15.78 -19.24 5.38
CA LEU A 132 15.40 -20.59 4.96
C LEU A 132 14.13 -21.08 5.65
N LYS A 133 13.98 -20.80 6.96
CA LYS A 133 12.73 -21.08 7.68
C LYS A 133 11.55 -20.33 7.07
N TYR A 134 11.73 -19.06 6.72
CA TYR A 134 10.70 -18.26 6.06
C TYR A 134 10.29 -18.87 4.71
N LEU A 135 11.25 -19.25 3.88
CA LEU A 135 10.98 -19.91 2.59
C LEU A 135 10.23 -21.23 2.77
N ALA A 136 10.63 -22.06 3.75
CA ALA A 136 9.99 -23.35 4.00
C ALA A 136 8.53 -23.18 4.47
N VAL A 137 8.27 -22.18 5.32
CA VAL A 137 6.91 -21.82 5.73
C VAL A 137 6.09 -21.31 4.54
N LYS A 138 6.68 -20.44 3.71
CA LYS A 138 6.04 -19.91 2.49
C LYS A 138 5.63 -21.03 1.53
N GLU A 139 6.49 -22.03 1.35
CA GLU A 139 6.20 -23.20 0.51
C GLU A 139 5.05 -24.04 1.08
N LYS A 140 5.09 -24.35 2.39
CA LYS A 140 4.00 -25.08 3.07
C LYS A 140 2.66 -24.38 2.95
N VAL A 141 2.62 -23.05 3.14
CA VAL A 141 1.41 -22.24 2.96
C VAL A 141 0.91 -22.29 1.50
N LYS A 142 1.83 -22.23 0.52
CA LYS A 142 1.48 -22.34 -0.91
C LYS A 142 0.89 -23.70 -1.25
N LYS A 143 1.49 -24.80 -0.75
CA LYS A 143 0.96 -26.17 -0.93
C LYS A 143 -0.42 -26.32 -0.28
N ALA A 144 -0.59 -25.88 0.97
CA ALA A 144 -1.87 -25.91 1.66
C ALA A 144 -2.96 -25.10 0.93
N SER A 145 -2.61 -23.92 0.39
CA SER A 145 -3.52 -23.11 -0.42
C SER A 145 -3.94 -23.79 -1.71
N LYS A 146 -3.02 -24.47 -2.42
CA LYS A 146 -3.34 -25.24 -3.64
C LYS A 146 -4.30 -26.39 -3.34
N VAL A 147 -4.02 -27.17 -2.30
CA VAL A 147 -4.88 -28.27 -1.85
C VAL A 147 -6.28 -27.75 -1.48
N LYS A 148 -6.36 -26.61 -0.76
CA LYS A 148 -7.64 -25.97 -0.44
C LYS A 148 -8.40 -25.53 -1.69
N GLN A 149 -7.70 -25.00 -2.69
CA GLN A 149 -8.30 -24.55 -3.94
C GLN A 149 -8.80 -25.72 -4.80
N GLU A 150 -8.06 -26.83 -4.85
CA GLU A 150 -8.48 -28.06 -5.53
C GLU A 150 -9.73 -28.66 -4.89
N LYS A 151 -9.73 -28.80 -3.55
CA LYS A 151 -10.93 -29.24 -2.80
C LYS A 151 -12.15 -28.35 -3.06
N GLN A 152 -11.96 -27.03 -3.16
CA GLN A 152 -13.06 -26.12 -3.49
C GLN A 152 -13.55 -26.26 -4.93
N LYS A 153 -12.65 -26.50 -5.89
CA LYS A 153 -13.01 -26.75 -7.30
C LYS A 153 -13.77 -28.06 -7.43
N GLU A 154 -13.33 -29.11 -6.74
CA GLU A 154 -13.98 -30.42 -6.71
C GLU A 154 -15.38 -30.32 -6.07
N ALA A 155 -15.50 -29.72 -4.89
CA ALA A 155 -16.81 -29.47 -4.26
C ALA A 155 -17.74 -28.62 -5.13
N LYS A 156 -17.21 -27.68 -5.92
CA LYS A 156 -18.01 -26.91 -6.89
C LYS A 156 -18.45 -27.76 -8.09
N ARG A 157 -17.61 -28.68 -8.58
CA ARG A 157 -17.95 -29.63 -9.65
C ARG A 157 -19.05 -30.59 -9.19
N GLU A 158 -18.89 -31.20 -8.01
CA GLU A 158 -19.90 -32.07 -7.42
C GLU A 158 -21.25 -31.36 -7.22
N ARG A 159 -21.24 -30.10 -6.74
CA ARG A 159 -22.47 -29.28 -6.65
C ARG A 159 -23.12 -29.03 -8.00
N LEU A 160 -22.32 -28.85 -9.05
CA LEU A 160 -22.82 -28.62 -10.41
C LEU A 160 -23.41 -29.90 -11.01
N GLU A 161 -22.81 -31.05 -10.73
CA GLU A 161 -23.30 -32.37 -11.17
C GLU A 161 -24.61 -32.73 -10.45
N LYS A 162 -24.68 -32.59 -9.12
CA LYS A 162 -25.94 -32.76 -8.36
C LYS A 162 -27.05 -31.80 -8.80
N ALA A 163 -26.70 -30.58 -9.21
CA ALA A 163 -27.66 -29.61 -9.73
C ALA A 163 -28.12 -29.92 -11.17
N LYS A 164 -27.41 -30.77 -11.93
CA LYS A 164 -27.84 -31.27 -13.24
C LYS A 164 -28.71 -32.53 -13.11
N GLU A 165 -28.47 -33.35 -12.09
CA GLU A 165 -29.29 -34.54 -11.80
C GLU A 165 -30.67 -34.19 -11.22
N ASN A 166 -30.76 -33.14 -10.40
CA ASN A 166 -32.02 -32.64 -9.83
C ASN A 166 -32.74 -31.67 -10.79
N ASP A 167 -33.12 -32.14 -11.98
CA ASP A 167 -33.77 -31.35 -13.03
C ASP A 167 -35.25 -30.99 -12.72
N THR A 168 -35.55 -30.62 -11.47
CA THR A 168 -36.66 -29.73 -11.17
C THR A 168 -36.16 -28.32 -11.35
N ALA A 169 -36.48 -27.75 -12.51
CA ALA A 169 -36.30 -26.36 -12.85
C ALA A 169 -37.07 -25.44 -11.89
N GLU A 170 -36.57 -25.28 -10.66
CA GLU A 170 -36.91 -24.12 -9.83
C GLU A 170 -36.32 -22.89 -10.53
N LEU A 171 -37.21 -22.18 -11.22
CA LEU A 171 -37.02 -20.89 -11.88
C LEU A 171 -35.86 -20.08 -11.29
N ARG A 172 -34.70 -20.08 -11.98
CA ARG A 172 -33.61 -19.12 -11.76
C ARG A 172 -33.92 -17.71 -12.27
N ASN A 173 -35.19 -17.41 -12.54
CA ASN A 173 -35.70 -16.07 -12.80
C ASN A 173 -36.39 -15.55 -11.53
N THR A 174 -35.64 -15.39 -10.45
CA THR A 174 -36.03 -14.41 -9.44
C THR A 174 -35.86 -13.02 -10.06
N PHE A 175 -36.83 -12.12 -9.87
CA PHE A 175 -36.70 -10.70 -10.26
C PHE A 175 -35.43 -10.04 -9.66
N LEU A 176 -34.92 -10.65 -8.59
CA LEU A 176 -33.62 -10.37 -8.01
C LEU A 176 -32.54 -11.07 -8.84
N LEU A 177 -31.80 -10.29 -9.64
CA LEU A 177 -30.53 -10.71 -10.22
C LEU A 177 -29.66 -11.28 -9.09
N GLN A 178 -29.30 -12.57 -9.18
CA GLN A 178 -28.29 -13.13 -8.28
C GLN A 178 -27.02 -12.30 -8.42
N PHE A 179 -26.66 -11.57 -7.37
CA PHE A 179 -25.48 -10.72 -7.34
C PHE A 179 -24.23 -11.61 -7.34
N TRP A 180 -23.73 -11.94 -8.53
CA TRP A 180 -22.45 -12.63 -8.68
C TRP A 180 -21.30 -11.67 -8.35
N SER A 181 -20.20 -12.19 -7.82
CA SER A 181 -18.98 -11.41 -7.54
C SER A 181 -18.50 -10.61 -8.76
N LYS A 182 -18.61 -11.18 -9.97
CA LYS A 182 -18.28 -10.48 -11.23
C LYS A 182 -19.15 -9.24 -11.49
N SER A 183 -20.40 -9.23 -11.01
CA SER A 183 -21.28 -8.06 -11.11
C SER A 183 -20.87 -6.98 -10.12
N MET A 184 -20.40 -7.36 -8.93
CA MET A 184 -19.85 -6.40 -7.96
C MET A 184 -18.59 -5.71 -8.49
N ASP A 185 -17.67 -6.45 -9.12
CA ASP A 185 -16.47 -5.87 -9.73
C ASP A 185 -16.80 -4.80 -10.77
N LYS A 186 -17.84 -5.01 -11.59
CA LYS A 186 -18.32 -3.99 -12.54
C LYS A 186 -18.81 -2.73 -11.82
N ILE A 187 -19.59 -2.88 -10.75
CA ILE A 187 -20.10 -1.75 -9.96
C ILE A 187 -18.93 -0.97 -9.33
N HIS A 188 -18.00 -1.69 -8.73
CA HIS A 188 -16.79 -1.16 -8.11
C HIS A 188 -15.90 -0.41 -9.09
N ASN A 189 -15.67 -0.99 -10.28
CA ASN A 189 -14.92 -0.35 -11.35
C ASN A 189 -15.64 0.90 -11.87
N TRP A 190 -16.97 0.85 -12.01
CA TRP A 190 -17.76 2.01 -12.45
C TRP A 190 -17.69 3.16 -11.43
N ARG A 191 -17.79 2.87 -10.13
CA ARG A 191 -17.58 3.87 -9.07
C ARG A 191 -16.18 4.50 -9.13
N SER A 192 -15.16 3.68 -9.34
CA SER A 192 -13.78 4.17 -9.45
C SER A 192 -13.58 5.03 -10.70
N ALA A 193 -14.18 4.64 -11.83
CA ALA A 193 -14.17 5.43 -13.06
C ALA A 193 -14.91 6.77 -12.91
N GLN A 194 -16.04 6.80 -12.19
CA GLN A 194 -16.73 8.05 -11.86
C GLN A 194 -15.89 8.94 -10.96
N ALA A 195 -15.23 8.36 -9.95
CA ALA A 195 -14.32 9.07 -9.06
C ALA A 195 -13.15 9.70 -9.83
N MET A 196 -12.65 9.10 -10.92
CA MET A 196 -11.61 9.72 -11.75
C MET A 196 -12.03 11.05 -12.42
N ILE A 197 -13.33 11.29 -12.57
CA ILE A 197 -13.85 12.49 -13.23
C ILE A 197 -14.31 13.51 -12.19
N PHE A 198 -15.01 13.05 -11.15
CA PHE A 198 -15.71 13.91 -10.19
C PHE A 198 -15.25 13.75 -8.74
N GLY A 199 -14.43 12.75 -8.46
CA GLY A 199 -13.98 12.42 -7.11
C GLY A 199 -12.93 13.40 -6.59
N GLN A 200 -12.91 13.58 -5.27
CA GLN A 200 -11.86 14.33 -4.60
C GLN A 200 -10.49 13.64 -4.82
N PRO A 201 -9.43 14.36 -5.22
CA PRO A 201 -8.11 13.78 -5.37
C PRO A 201 -7.49 13.38 -4.02
N LEU A 202 -6.91 12.18 -3.97
CA LEU A 202 -6.04 11.72 -2.89
C LEU A 202 -4.70 11.28 -3.48
N VAL A 203 -3.62 11.87 -2.98
CA VAL A 203 -2.27 11.67 -3.52
C VAL A 203 -1.49 10.69 -2.66
N PHE A 204 -0.89 9.68 -3.30
CA PHE A 204 0.18 8.87 -2.75
C PHE A 204 1.50 9.32 -3.37
N ASP A 205 2.40 9.85 -2.54
CA ASP A 205 3.68 10.41 -2.97
C ASP A 205 4.77 9.33 -2.96
N MET A 206 5.33 9.00 -4.14
CA MET A 206 6.33 7.94 -4.31
C MET A 206 7.78 8.45 -4.35
N ALA A 207 8.05 9.66 -3.83
CA ALA A 207 9.39 10.23 -3.74
C ALA A 207 10.34 9.53 -2.73
N TYR A 208 9.92 8.42 -2.10
CA TYR A 208 10.63 7.76 -0.99
C TYR A 208 11.45 6.53 -1.41
N GLU A 209 11.65 6.35 -2.71
CA GLU A 209 12.34 5.20 -3.29
C GLU A 209 13.68 4.88 -2.61
N ASN A 210 14.53 5.90 -2.44
CA ASN A 210 15.88 5.74 -1.92
C ASN A 210 15.95 5.47 -0.41
N TYR A 211 14.83 5.57 0.31
CA TYR A 211 14.77 5.42 1.76
C TYR A 211 14.31 4.04 2.21
N MET A 212 14.03 3.13 1.27
CA MET A 212 13.47 1.81 1.57
C MET A 212 14.32 0.68 1.02
N SER A 213 14.46 -0.38 1.81
CA SER A 213 15.00 -1.64 1.31
C SER A 213 14.04 -2.32 0.34
N ARG A 214 14.53 -3.29 -0.46
CA ARG A 214 13.67 -4.10 -1.36
C ARG A 214 12.46 -4.71 -0.66
N ARG A 215 12.62 -5.20 0.57
CA ARG A 215 11.53 -5.80 1.36
C ARG A 215 10.49 -4.77 1.82
N GLU A 216 10.94 -3.55 2.12
CA GLU A 216 10.06 -2.44 2.49
C GLU A 216 9.33 -1.88 1.28
N MET A 217 10.00 -1.83 0.12
CA MET A 217 9.39 -1.52 -1.17
C MET A 217 8.25 -2.47 -1.50
N GLU A 218 8.50 -3.78 -1.42
CA GLU A 218 7.46 -4.81 -1.63
C GLU A 218 6.26 -4.64 -0.68
N ASN A 219 6.52 -4.30 0.58
CA ASN A 219 5.46 -4.06 1.57
C ASN A 219 4.68 -2.77 1.28
N THR A 220 5.36 -1.72 0.83
CA THR A 220 4.75 -0.44 0.46
C THR A 220 3.79 -0.63 -0.71
N VAL A 221 4.24 -1.34 -1.75
CA VAL A 221 3.39 -1.69 -2.89
C VAL A 221 2.19 -2.52 -2.44
N ASN A 222 2.37 -3.54 -1.57
CA ASN A 222 1.23 -4.30 -1.04
C ASN A 222 0.21 -3.42 -0.32
N GLN A 223 0.64 -2.49 0.53
CA GLN A 223 -0.27 -1.57 1.23
C GLN A 223 -0.97 -0.60 0.27
N LEU A 224 -0.30 -0.15 -0.80
CA LEU A 224 -0.91 0.67 -1.84
C LEU A 224 -1.97 -0.12 -2.63
N MET A 225 -1.71 -1.39 -2.92
CA MET A 225 -2.69 -2.27 -3.55
C MET A 225 -3.92 -2.49 -2.67
N GLU A 226 -3.70 -2.72 -1.37
CA GLU A 226 -4.79 -2.82 -0.40
C GLU A 226 -5.57 -1.50 -0.31
N SER A 227 -4.87 -0.37 -0.35
CA SER A 227 -5.47 0.96 -0.32
C SER A 227 -6.38 1.20 -1.52
N GLU A 228 -5.90 0.88 -2.72
CA GLU A 228 -6.69 0.92 -3.96
C GLU A 228 -7.93 0.02 -3.86
N GLY A 229 -7.76 -1.20 -3.35
CA GLY A 229 -8.86 -2.14 -3.15
C GLY A 229 -9.90 -1.67 -2.12
N TRP A 230 -9.51 -0.91 -1.09
CA TRP A 230 -10.45 -0.27 -0.16
C TRP A 230 -11.18 0.90 -0.82
N ASN A 231 -10.47 1.75 -1.54
CA ASN A 231 -11.04 2.89 -2.26
C ASN A 231 -12.10 2.43 -3.27
N ARG A 232 -11.77 1.42 -4.08
CA ARG A 232 -12.67 0.84 -5.08
C ARG A 232 -14.00 0.31 -4.50
N ARG A 233 -13.97 -0.15 -3.23
CA ARG A 233 -15.14 -0.67 -2.52
C ARG A 233 -15.94 0.40 -1.77
N ALA A 234 -15.40 1.62 -1.65
CA ALA A 234 -16.09 2.71 -0.99
C ALA A 234 -17.38 3.10 -1.73
N MET A 235 -18.28 3.75 -0.99
CA MET A 235 -19.50 4.32 -1.59
C MET A 235 -19.16 5.55 -2.42
N ASP A 236 -18.27 6.40 -1.90
CA ASP A 236 -17.77 7.59 -2.57
C ASP A 236 -16.22 7.59 -2.62
N PRO A 237 -15.61 6.88 -3.60
CA PRO A 237 -14.17 6.74 -3.71
C PRO A 237 -13.44 8.06 -3.96
N PHE A 238 -12.18 8.13 -3.54
CA PHE A 238 -11.25 9.17 -4.01
C PHE A 238 -10.81 8.91 -5.45
N HIS A 239 -10.43 9.98 -6.15
CA HIS A 239 -9.56 9.86 -7.32
C HIS A 239 -8.14 9.65 -6.83
N LEU A 240 -7.60 8.44 -6.96
CA LEU A 240 -6.24 8.16 -6.53
C LEU A 240 -5.21 8.70 -7.54
N HIS A 241 -4.24 9.43 -7.03
CA HIS A 241 -3.09 9.92 -7.78
C HIS A 241 -1.80 9.32 -7.23
N PHE A 242 -1.04 8.65 -8.09
CA PHE A 242 0.31 8.18 -7.80
C PHE A 242 1.29 9.17 -8.43
N CYS A 243 1.85 10.06 -7.61
CA CYS A 243 2.79 11.09 -8.02
C CYS A 243 4.22 10.68 -7.73
N ASN A 244 5.18 11.29 -8.43
CA ASN A 244 6.60 10.95 -8.36
C ASN A 244 6.89 9.47 -8.66
N LEU A 245 6.04 8.79 -9.43
CA LEU A 245 6.24 7.40 -9.82
C LEU A 245 7.08 7.35 -11.09
N LYS A 246 8.40 7.16 -10.95
CA LYS A 246 9.32 7.00 -12.08
C LYS A 246 8.98 5.76 -12.90
N VAL A 247 8.90 5.91 -14.22
CA VAL A 247 8.80 4.79 -15.16
C VAL A 247 10.05 3.93 -15.02
N ASP A 248 9.85 2.61 -14.98
CA ASP A 248 10.89 1.59 -14.74
C ASP A 248 11.68 1.72 -13.43
N GLY A 249 11.20 2.56 -12.51
CA GLY A 249 11.61 2.58 -11.12
C GLY A 249 11.19 1.30 -10.37
N PRO A 250 11.69 1.09 -9.14
CA PRO A 250 11.42 -0.08 -8.32
C PRO A 250 9.95 -0.17 -7.90
N TYR A 251 9.28 0.95 -7.61
CA TYR A 251 7.82 0.95 -7.42
C TYR A 251 7.10 0.43 -8.66
N HIS A 252 7.43 0.97 -9.84
CA HIS A 252 6.79 0.60 -11.10
C HIS A 252 6.99 -0.88 -11.41
N LYS A 253 8.21 -1.38 -11.26
CA LYS A 253 8.55 -2.81 -11.44
C LYS A 253 7.78 -3.71 -10.49
N GLU A 254 7.68 -3.36 -9.22
CA GLU A 254 6.91 -4.15 -8.24
C GLU A 254 5.40 -4.08 -8.52
N PHE A 255 4.86 -2.93 -8.91
CA PHE A 255 3.46 -2.83 -9.34
C PHE A 255 3.15 -3.69 -10.55
N ALA A 256 3.97 -3.61 -11.60
CA ALA A 256 3.83 -4.40 -12.82
C ALA A 256 3.92 -5.90 -12.51
N LYS A 257 4.84 -6.31 -11.62
CA LYS A 257 4.97 -7.70 -11.18
C LYS A 257 3.73 -8.21 -10.43
N ARG A 258 3.12 -7.38 -9.58
CA ARG A 258 2.01 -7.79 -8.70
C ARG A 258 0.65 -7.73 -9.38
N TYR A 259 0.39 -6.68 -10.15
CA TYR A 259 -0.85 -6.52 -10.90
C TYR A 259 -0.83 -7.24 -12.25
N GLY A 260 0.35 -7.48 -12.84
CA GLY A 260 0.47 -8.03 -14.18
C GLY A 260 -0.27 -7.16 -15.19
N GLU A 261 -1.04 -7.80 -16.07
CA GLU A 261 -1.88 -7.13 -17.09
C GLU A 261 -2.96 -6.21 -16.49
N ALA A 262 -3.33 -6.42 -15.21
CA ALA A 262 -4.33 -5.57 -14.56
C ALA A 262 -3.80 -4.16 -14.28
N TRP A 263 -2.48 -3.95 -14.26
CA TRP A 263 -1.86 -2.65 -13.96
C TRP A 263 -2.39 -1.55 -14.89
N ASP A 264 -2.54 -1.86 -16.18
CA ASP A 264 -3.02 -0.93 -17.21
C ASP A 264 -4.51 -0.63 -17.14
N ASN A 265 -5.26 -1.49 -16.45
CA ASN A 265 -6.71 -1.36 -16.29
C ASN A 265 -7.11 -0.75 -14.94
N LEU A 266 -6.16 -0.25 -14.16
CA LEU A 266 -6.45 0.41 -12.88
C LEU A 266 -6.98 1.84 -13.10
N PHE A 267 -8.06 2.16 -12.38
CA PHE A 267 -8.66 3.50 -12.32
C PHE A 267 -7.89 4.41 -11.35
N VAL A 268 -6.60 4.59 -11.62
CA VAL A 268 -5.67 5.42 -10.85
C VAL A 268 -4.89 6.29 -11.83
N THR A 269 -4.73 7.57 -11.52
CA THR A 269 -3.89 8.46 -12.33
C THR A 269 -2.44 8.36 -11.87
N VAL A 270 -1.59 7.88 -12.77
CA VAL A 270 -0.16 7.70 -12.53
C VAL A 270 0.61 8.80 -13.26
N THR A 271 1.57 9.42 -12.57
CA THR A 271 2.42 10.47 -13.12
C THR A 271 3.82 10.47 -12.50
N GLU A 272 4.83 10.77 -13.32
CA GLU A 272 6.20 11.00 -12.84
C GLU A 272 6.35 12.38 -12.16
N GLN A 273 5.41 13.29 -12.43
CA GLN A 273 5.48 14.67 -11.94
C GLN A 273 5.22 14.76 -10.43
N SER A 274 5.72 15.83 -9.82
CA SER A 274 5.45 16.15 -8.43
C SER A 274 3.99 16.56 -8.26
N HIS A 275 3.44 16.25 -7.09
CA HIS A 275 2.10 16.69 -6.69
C HIS A 275 1.95 18.22 -6.69
N THR A 276 3.05 18.97 -6.51
CA THR A 276 3.08 20.44 -6.64
C THR A 276 2.90 20.96 -8.05
N ASP A 277 3.17 20.14 -9.06
CA ASP A 277 3.12 20.52 -10.47
C ASP A 277 1.75 20.17 -11.08
N VAL A 278 1.12 19.13 -10.54
CA VAL A 278 -0.19 18.64 -10.96
C VAL A 278 -1.34 19.42 -10.30
N PHE A 279 -1.15 19.88 -9.06
CA PHE A 279 -2.20 20.49 -8.26
C PHE A 279 -1.83 21.87 -7.71
N PRO A 280 -2.83 22.75 -7.49
CA PRO A 280 -2.59 24.06 -6.90
C PRO A 280 -2.13 23.93 -5.44
N ARG A 281 -1.02 24.61 -5.12
CA ARG A 281 -0.28 24.41 -3.87
C ARG A 281 -1.09 24.73 -2.61
N ASP A 282 -1.96 25.73 -2.68
CA ASP A 282 -2.85 26.20 -1.61
C ASP A 282 -3.92 25.17 -1.20
N LYS A 283 -4.20 24.18 -2.07
CA LYS A 283 -5.12 23.08 -1.75
C LYS A 283 -4.42 21.86 -1.17
N LEU A 284 -3.09 21.78 -1.24
CA LEU A 284 -2.35 20.59 -0.83
C LEU A 284 -2.10 20.57 0.69
N ILE A 285 -2.50 19.47 1.32
CA ILE A 285 -2.22 19.19 2.73
C ILE A 285 -1.42 17.89 2.82
N TYR A 286 -0.19 17.99 3.28
CA TYR A 286 0.68 16.84 3.47
C TYR A 286 0.44 16.21 4.85
N LEU A 287 -0.07 14.97 4.86
CA LEU A 287 -0.34 14.23 6.09
C LEU A 287 0.93 13.56 6.61
N THR A 288 1.35 13.94 7.82
CA THR A 288 2.51 13.36 8.49
C THR A 288 2.30 13.38 10.01
N ALA A 289 2.65 12.27 10.68
CA ALA A 289 2.47 12.15 12.13
C ALA A 289 3.30 13.17 12.93
N ASP A 290 4.39 13.66 12.34
CA ASP A 290 5.32 14.59 12.97
C ASP A 290 4.90 16.06 12.81
N SER A 291 3.78 16.35 12.13
CA SER A 291 3.31 17.72 11.95
C SER A 291 2.93 18.36 13.29
N PRO A 292 3.31 19.62 13.55
CA PRO A 292 2.82 20.34 14.72
C PRO A 292 1.32 20.66 14.63
N ASN A 293 0.77 20.73 13.42
CA ASN A 293 -0.63 21.09 13.19
C ASN A 293 -1.51 19.84 13.27
N VAL A 294 -2.55 19.90 14.10
CA VAL A 294 -3.52 18.80 14.26
C VAL A 294 -4.71 19.03 13.35
N MET A 295 -5.00 18.05 12.50
CA MET A 295 -6.20 18.02 11.66
C MET A 295 -7.45 17.99 12.55
N LYS A 296 -8.33 18.99 12.41
CA LYS A 296 -9.54 19.12 13.22
C LYS A 296 -10.76 18.55 12.51
N THR A 297 -10.88 18.86 11.23
CA THR A 297 -12.01 18.53 10.36
C THR A 297 -11.48 18.06 9.02
N PHE A 298 -12.22 17.17 8.38
CA PHE A 298 -11.95 16.80 6.99
C PHE A 298 -12.53 17.86 6.07
N GLU A 299 -11.73 18.33 5.12
CA GLU A 299 -12.06 19.39 4.16
C GLU A 299 -12.16 18.77 2.76
N HIS A 300 -13.35 18.81 2.16
CA HIS A 300 -13.62 18.20 0.86
C HIS A 300 -13.05 19.00 -0.33
N ASP A 301 -12.66 20.27 -0.12
CA ASP A 301 -12.02 21.13 -1.12
C ASP A 301 -10.49 21.00 -1.17
N LYS A 302 -9.90 20.33 -0.17
CA LYS A 302 -8.46 20.11 -0.05
C LYS A 302 -8.02 18.80 -0.72
N ILE A 303 -6.73 18.72 -1.01
CA ILE A 303 -6.09 17.55 -1.60
C ILE A 303 -5.08 17.03 -0.60
N TYR A 304 -5.38 15.87 -0.01
CA TYR A 304 -4.53 15.24 0.97
C TYR A 304 -3.42 14.44 0.28
N ILE A 305 -2.20 14.53 0.82
CA ILE A 305 -1.04 13.78 0.36
C ILE A 305 -0.59 12.82 1.47
N VAL A 306 -0.39 11.56 1.12
CA VAL A 306 0.17 10.52 1.99
C VAL A 306 1.50 10.06 1.40
N GLY A 307 2.57 10.12 2.21
CA GLY A 307 3.88 9.62 1.79
C GLY A 307 3.87 8.11 1.65
N SER A 308 4.22 7.59 0.47
CA SER A 308 4.23 6.15 0.16
C SER A 308 5.51 5.50 0.68
N VAL A 309 5.64 5.39 2.00
CA VAL A 309 6.83 4.83 2.64
C VAL A 309 6.43 3.86 3.75
N VAL A 310 7.06 2.69 3.79
CA VAL A 310 6.95 1.72 4.88
C VAL A 310 8.34 1.51 5.45
N ASP A 311 8.51 1.87 6.72
CA ASP A 311 9.79 1.77 7.39
C ASP A 311 9.69 0.84 8.60
N ARG A 312 10.60 -0.14 8.70
CA ARG A 312 10.71 -0.99 9.89
C ARG A 312 11.33 -0.24 11.06
N SER A 313 12.18 0.75 10.80
CA SER A 313 12.85 1.59 11.78
C SER A 313 12.47 3.04 11.55
N ILE A 314 11.42 3.50 12.23
CA ILE A 314 10.80 4.82 12.04
C ILE A 314 11.84 5.94 11.83
N GLN A 315 11.94 6.43 10.60
CA GLN A 315 12.65 7.67 10.26
C GLN A 315 11.78 8.89 10.61
N THR A 316 11.83 9.30 11.87
CA THR A 316 11.10 10.48 12.38
C THR A 316 11.45 11.73 11.57
N GLY A 317 10.43 12.46 11.13
CA GLY A 317 10.57 13.74 10.44
C GLY A 317 10.86 13.68 8.95
N LEU A 318 11.01 12.49 8.35
CA LEU A 318 11.34 12.35 6.92
C LEU A 318 10.32 13.03 6.01
N SER A 319 9.04 12.70 6.16
CA SER A 319 7.96 13.27 5.36
C SER A 319 7.66 14.73 5.72
N LEU A 320 7.84 15.11 6.98
CA LEU A 320 7.71 16.50 7.42
C LEU A 320 8.78 17.40 6.78
N ALA A 321 10.03 16.96 6.76
CA ALA A 321 11.12 17.67 6.10
C ALA A 321 10.89 17.80 4.59
N HIS A 322 10.40 16.73 3.96
CA HIS A 322 10.04 16.74 2.54
C HIS A 322 8.94 17.78 2.25
N ALA A 323 7.85 17.78 3.00
CA ALA A 323 6.75 18.72 2.83
C ALA A 323 7.16 20.18 3.10
N LYS A 324 7.98 20.42 4.14
CA LYS A 324 8.52 21.76 4.45
C LYS A 324 9.40 22.31 3.34
N ARG A 325 10.24 21.46 2.72
CA ARG A 325 11.08 21.86 1.57
C ARG A 325 10.23 22.30 0.38
N LEU A 326 9.08 21.67 0.17
CA LEU A 326 8.11 22.03 -0.86
C LEU A 326 7.17 23.19 -0.45
N LYS A 327 7.32 23.72 0.78
CA LYS A 327 6.49 24.78 1.36
C LYS A 327 4.99 24.42 1.36
N LEU A 328 4.69 23.18 1.73
CA LEU A 328 3.31 22.67 1.85
C LEU A 328 2.78 22.82 3.27
N THR A 329 1.47 22.98 3.39
CA THR A 329 0.77 22.85 4.66
C THR A 329 0.85 21.40 5.12
N THR A 330 1.17 21.18 6.40
CA THR A 330 1.30 19.83 6.97
C THR A 330 0.31 19.64 8.10
N GLU A 331 -0.27 18.45 8.21
CA GLU A 331 -1.20 18.11 9.29
C GLU A 331 -0.98 16.68 9.80
N ARG A 332 -1.27 16.45 11.09
CA ARG A 332 -1.30 15.12 11.71
C ARG A 332 -2.71 14.78 12.16
N LEU A 333 -3.03 13.48 12.19
CA LEU A 333 -4.30 13.00 12.73
C LEU A 333 -4.37 13.27 14.25
N PRO A 334 -5.57 13.58 14.80
CA PRO A 334 -5.79 13.89 16.21
C PRO A 334 -5.79 12.63 17.12
N LEU A 335 -4.82 11.72 16.95
CA LEU A 335 -4.80 10.44 17.65
C LEU A 335 -4.83 10.59 19.18
N GLU A 336 -4.04 11.52 19.73
CA GLU A 336 -3.96 11.76 21.18
C GLU A 336 -5.25 12.34 21.79
N ARG A 337 -6.09 12.97 20.95
CA ARG A 337 -7.35 13.55 21.41
C ARG A 337 -8.41 12.47 21.61
N TYR A 338 -8.41 11.45 20.76
CA TYR A 338 -9.47 10.44 20.70
C TYR A 338 -9.04 9.07 21.24
N LEU A 339 -7.75 8.77 21.31
CA LEU A 339 -7.22 7.47 21.73
C LEU A 339 -6.26 7.63 22.90
N LYS A 340 -6.52 6.89 23.98
CA LYS A 340 -5.56 6.72 25.09
C LYS A 340 -4.45 5.78 24.61
N TRP A 341 -3.40 6.39 24.05
CA TRP A 341 -2.30 5.66 23.43
C TRP A 341 -1.50 4.86 24.47
N GLU A 342 -1.24 3.60 24.17
CA GLU A 342 -0.55 2.68 25.10
C GLU A 342 0.82 2.31 24.55
N SER A 343 0.88 1.82 23.31
CA SER A 343 2.09 1.22 22.78
C SER A 343 2.27 1.41 21.27
N GLY A 344 3.54 1.38 20.86
CA GLY A 344 3.95 1.48 19.46
C GLY A 344 3.88 2.91 18.91
N ALA A 345 4.32 3.06 17.67
CA ALA A 345 4.42 4.35 17.01
C ALA A 345 3.10 4.83 16.41
N LYS A 346 2.94 6.15 16.41
CA LYS A 346 1.79 6.88 15.84
C LYS A 346 1.78 6.95 14.32
N ASN A 347 2.81 6.39 13.67
CA ASN A 347 2.81 6.15 12.23
C ASN A 347 1.83 5.01 11.90
N LEU A 348 0.85 5.32 11.07
CA LEU A 348 -0.13 4.36 10.56
C LEU A 348 0.30 3.88 9.16
N THR A 349 -0.18 2.72 8.76
CA THR A 349 0.09 2.15 7.43
C THR A 349 -0.75 2.83 6.35
N LEU A 350 -0.37 2.70 5.08
CA LEU A 350 -1.06 3.37 3.97
C LEU A 350 -2.53 2.91 3.85
N ASP A 351 -2.78 1.61 4.06
CA ASP A 351 -4.13 1.03 4.08
C ASP A 351 -4.97 1.57 5.25
N GLN A 352 -4.36 1.81 6.42
CA GLN A 352 -5.04 2.42 7.56
C GLN A 352 -5.39 3.88 7.26
N MET A 353 -4.45 4.63 6.68
CA MET A 353 -4.65 6.03 6.32
C MET A 353 -5.82 6.19 5.36
N ILE A 354 -5.89 5.41 4.28
CA ILE A 354 -7.01 5.57 3.33
C ILE A 354 -8.35 5.17 3.94
N ARG A 355 -8.40 4.14 4.80
CA ARG A 355 -9.65 3.75 5.47
C ARG A 355 -10.15 4.84 6.41
N ILE A 356 -9.23 5.46 7.15
CA ILE A 356 -9.54 6.63 8.00
C ILE A 356 -10.07 7.77 7.13
N LEU A 357 -9.37 8.13 6.05
CA LEU A 357 -9.76 9.25 5.19
C LEU A 357 -11.09 9.01 4.47
N LEU A 358 -11.34 7.78 3.98
CA LEU A 358 -12.62 7.41 3.38
C LEU A 358 -13.76 7.56 4.39
N THR A 359 -13.59 7.07 5.61
CA THR A 359 -14.63 7.22 6.64
C THR A 359 -14.83 8.66 7.07
N LEU A 360 -13.77 9.45 7.17
CA LEU A 360 -13.92 10.89 7.45
C LEU A 360 -14.62 11.63 6.31
N LYS A 361 -14.35 11.26 5.05
CA LYS A 361 -15.03 11.82 3.88
C LYS A 361 -16.53 11.53 3.90
N ASP A 362 -16.90 10.32 4.32
CA ASP A 362 -18.30 9.87 4.39
C ASP A 362 -19.06 10.40 5.62
N THR A 363 -18.44 10.37 6.81
CA THR A 363 -19.15 10.63 8.09
C THR A 363 -18.69 11.89 8.81
N GLY A 364 -17.47 12.37 8.57
CA GLY A 364 -16.85 13.43 9.36
C GLY A 364 -16.54 13.05 10.82
N ASP A 365 -16.77 11.80 11.23
CA ASP A 365 -16.62 11.35 12.63
C ASP A 365 -15.27 10.67 12.86
N TRP A 366 -14.45 11.31 13.70
CA TRP A 366 -13.16 10.78 14.15
C TRP A 366 -13.29 9.49 14.95
N MET A 367 -14.35 9.30 15.74
CA MET A 367 -14.51 8.07 16.52
C MET A 367 -14.74 6.87 15.62
N GLU A 368 -15.55 7.01 14.57
CA GLU A 368 -15.75 5.96 13.57
C GLU A 368 -14.47 5.70 12.77
N ALA A 369 -13.82 6.76 12.28
CA ALA A 369 -12.63 6.63 11.44
C ALA A 369 -11.46 5.98 12.20
N LEU A 370 -11.24 6.35 13.46
CA LEU A 370 -10.11 5.84 14.25
C LEU A 370 -10.28 4.39 14.72
N LYS A 371 -11.43 3.73 14.47
CA LYS A 371 -11.58 2.27 14.66
C LYS A 371 -10.63 1.46 13.78
N PHE A 372 -10.11 2.04 12.69
CA PHE A 372 -9.13 1.40 11.83
C PHE A 372 -7.71 1.44 12.37
N VAL A 373 -7.46 2.17 13.47
CA VAL A 373 -6.22 2.05 14.22
C VAL A 373 -6.21 0.69 14.93
N PRO A 374 -5.10 -0.08 14.88
CA PRO A 374 -5.05 -1.38 15.55
C PRO A 374 -5.28 -1.28 17.06
N LYS A 375 -6.24 -2.04 17.59
CA LYS A 375 -6.62 -2.05 19.02
C LYS A 375 -5.44 -2.22 19.98
N ARG A 376 -4.42 -3.01 19.61
CA ARG A 376 -3.20 -3.19 20.43
C ARG A 376 -2.38 -1.92 20.69
N LYS A 377 -2.65 -0.82 19.98
CA LYS A 377 -1.91 0.45 20.13
C LYS A 377 -2.52 1.38 21.19
N TYR A 378 -3.78 1.16 21.59
CA TYR A 378 -4.50 2.05 22.49
C TYR A 378 -5.38 1.25 23.46
N GLU A 379 -5.55 1.77 24.67
CA GLU A 379 -6.34 1.11 25.72
C GLU A 379 -7.84 1.35 25.53
N ALA A 380 -8.23 2.60 25.27
CA ALA A 380 -9.61 3.01 25.12
C ALA A 380 -9.74 4.27 24.26
N PHE A 381 -10.96 4.50 23.75
CA PHE A 381 -11.34 5.82 23.21
C PHE A 381 -11.53 6.80 24.37
N VAL A 382 -11.09 8.04 24.16
CA VAL A 382 -11.24 9.11 25.15
C VAL A 382 -12.61 9.76 24.98
N ASP A 383 -13.34 9.92 26.09
CA ASP A 383 -14.60 10.65 26.10
C ASP A 383 -14.34 12.13 25.77
N THR A 384 -14.76 12.53 24.57
CA THR A 384 -14.49 13.87 24.04
C THR A 384 -15.34 14.93 24.76
N SER A 385 -16.40 14.54 25.48
CA SER A 385 -17.23 15.46 26.27
C SER A 385 -16.47 16.09 27.45
N LEU A 386 -15.43 15.40 27.96
CA LEU A 386 -14.58 15.89 29.05
C LEU A 386 -13.59 16.98 28.60
N TYR A 387 -13.19 16.99 27.32
CA TYR A 387 -12.28 18.00 26.78
C TYR A 387 -12.92 19.39 26.66
N SER A 388 -14.25 19.48 26.49
CA SER A 388 -14.95 20.77 26.43
C SER A 388 -14.96 21.51 27.77
N LYS A 389 -14.89 20.78 28.90
CA LYS A 389 -14.92 21.39 30.25
C LYS A 389 -13.56 21.93 30.72
N HIS A 390 -12.45 21.42 30.18
CA HIS A 390 -11.11 21.86 30.60
C HIS A 390 -10.59 23.11 29.86
N LYS A 391 -11.30 23.62 28.85
CA LYS A 391 -10.91 24.86 28.16
C LYS A 391 -11.37 26.14 28.87
N THR A 392 -12.31 26.04 29.80
CA THR A 392 -12.76 27.18 30.63
C THR A 392 -11.91 27.39 31.89
N ASP A 393 -10.94 26.51 32.17
CA ASP A 393 -10.14 26.55 33.41
C ASP A 393 -8.60 26.60 33.18
N THR A 394 -8.15 26.67 31.93
CA THR A 394 -6.73 26.66 31.56
C THR A 394 -6.08 28.05 31.53
N GLY A 395 -6.51 28.92 32.45
CA GLY A 395 -5.77 30.13 32.84
C GLY A 395 -4.82 29.93 34.03
N ARG A 396 -4.79 28.76 34.68
CA ARG A 396 -4.05 28.54 35.94
C ARG A 396 -3.14 27.32 36.03
N ILE A 397 -3.07 26.44 35.02
CA ILE A 397 -2.35 25.15 35.16
C ILE A 397 -0.92 25.19 34.58
N THR A 398 -0.45 26.29 33.99
CA THR A 398 0.93 26.40 33.47
C THR A 398 2.01 26.67 34.54
N LYS A 399 1.70 26.64 35.83
CA LYS A 399 2.67 26.85 36.92
C LYS A 399 2.80 25.72 37.95
N VAL A 400 2.12 24.58 37.79
CA VAL A 400 2.10 23.53 38.83
C VAL A 400 2.89 22.27 38.46
N PHE A 401 3.31 22.10 37.20
CA PHE A 401 4.02 20.88 36.78
C PHE A 401 5.57 20.95 36.79
N GLU A 402 6.17 22.07 37.20
CA GLU A 402 7.63 22.22 37.34
C GLU A 402 8.16 22.13 38.78
N PHE A 403 7.32 21.83 39.77
CA PHE A 403 7.74 21.75 41.18
C PHE A 403 7.29 20.44 41.85
N SER A 404 7.74 19.29 41.34
CA SER A 404 7.60 18.02 42.08
C SER A 404 8.69 17.00 41.80
N ASN A 405 9.88 17.45 41.42
CA ASN A 405 11.07 16.60 41.40
C ASN A 405 12.19 17.23 42.23
N SER A 406 12.11 17.08 43.55
CA SER A 406 13.28 17.08 44.46
C SER A 406 12.89 16.78 45.91
N GLN A 407 13.60 15.81 46.49
CA GLN A 407 13.79 15.54 47.93
C GLN A 407 12.64 14.89 48.71
N LYS A 408 12.77 13.57 48.95
CA LYS A 408 12.66 13.00 50.32
C LYS A 408 13.77 11.98 50.56
N LYS A 409 14.79 12.43 51.31
CA LYS A 409 15.75 11.59 52.03
C LYS A 409 15.01 10.84 53.14
N VAL A 410 15.11 9.51 53.17
CA VAL A 410 14.66 8.70 54.31
C VAL A 410 15.86 8.37 55.19
N LYS A 411 15.78 8.75 56.47
CA LYS A 411 16.76 8.46 57.53
C LYS A 411 16.69 6.98 57.93
N LYS A 412 17.85 6.33 58.08
CA LYS A 412 18.03 5.04 58.76
C LYS A 412 18.01 5.21 60.29
N PRO A 413 17.63 4.18 61.05
CA PRO A 413 18.26 3.88 62.32
C PRO A 413 19.09 2.56 62.26
N PHE A 414 20.26 2.61 62.90
CA PHE A 414 21.07 1.51 63.47
C PHE A 414 20.22 0.69 64.48
N ALA A 415 20.46 -0.55 64.91
CA ALA A 415 21.30 -1.76 64.68
C ALA A 415 20.46 -2.91 65.33
N GLU A 416 20.60 -4.22 65.11
CA GLU A 416 21.70 -5.09 65.53
C GLU A 416 21.40 -6.57 65.14
N ASN A 417 22.47 -7.35 64.94
CA ASN A 417 22.65 -8.79 64.72
C ASN A 417 21.49 -9.81 64.90
N SER A 418 21.37 -10.76 63.96
CA SER A 418 21.77 -12.17 64.19
C SER A 418 21.44 -13.14 63.03
N PHE A 419 22.45 -13.96 62.72
CA PHE A 419 22.42 -15.35 62.23
C PHE A 419 21.63 -15.79 60.98
N ARG A 420 22.44 -16.11 59.97
CA ARG A 420 22.29 -17.01 58.82
C ARG A 420 21.64 -18.36 59.18
N LYS A 421 20.60 -18.78 58.45
CA LYS A 421 20.30 -20.19 58.13
C LYS A 421 19.68 -20.32 56.74
N GLN A 422 20.38 -21.07 55.88
CA GLN A 422 19.89 -21.59 54.60
C GLN A 422 18.67 -22.49 54.82
N ASN A 423 17.71 -22.47 53.90
CA ASN A 423 16.84 -23.61 53.67
C ASN A 423 16.49 -23.74 52.17
N GLN A 424 17.00 -24.84 51.59
CA GLN A 424 16.54 -25.44 50.34
C GLN A 424 15.20 -26.15 50.57
N LYS A 425 14.26 -26.07 49.61
CA LYS A 425 13.21 -27.08 49.35
C LYS A 425 12.95 -27.08 47.84
N LYS A 426 13.44 -28.06 47.07
CA LYS A 426 13.00 -29.46 46.82
C LYS A 426 11.68 -29.59 46.04
N TRP A 427 11.81 -30.36 44.95
CA TRP A 427 10.88 -30.66 43.86
C TRP A 427 9.84 -31.72 44.26
N TRP A 428 8.73 -31.73 43.52
CA TRP A 428 7.59 -32.65 43.66
C TRP A 428 7.92 -34.09 43.23
N VAL A 429 7.39 -35.06 43.97
CA VAL A 429 7.40 -36.50 43.68
C VAL A 429 5.96 -36.98 43.52
N VAL A 430 5.78 -37.89 42.57
CA VAL A 430 4.57 -38.63 42.17
C VAL A 430 4.28 -39.73 43.21
N GLU A 431 3.00 -39.90 43.59
CA GLU A 431 2.52 -41.04 44.38
C GLU A 431 1.64 -41.95 43.52
N GLU A 432 1.99 -43.25 43.53
CA GLU A 432 1.08 -44.40 43.48
C GLU A 432 1.55 -45.33 44.62
N PRO A 433 0.63 -46.13 45.18
CA PRO A 433 0.45 -47.48 44.65
C PRO A 433 -0.99 -47.84 44.26
#